data_AF-A0A2G5BGZ8-F1
#
_entry.id   AF-A0A2G5BGZ8-F1
#
_cell.length_a   1.000
_cell.length_b   1.000
_cell.length_c   1.000
_cell.angle_alpha   90.00
_cell.angle_beta   90.00
_cell.angle_gamma   90.00
#
_symmetry.space_group_name_H-M   'P 1'
#
loop_
_entity.id
_entity.type
_entity.pdbx_description
1 polymer ?
#
loop_
_entity_poly.entity_id
_entity_poly.type
_entity_poly.pdbx_seq_one_letter_code
_entity_poly.pdbx_strand_id
1 'polypeptide(L)'
;MGVPFFTAPCEAEAECAALAKAGKVWAAASQDMDTLLFGAPVLLRNLTVPAARKLPIEEIHLEEVLKGLGFTQDQLIDMGIILGCDYCDSIRGVGPKSGYELIQTHGSLETAIKIEKVAKGVPENWPFDLARELFRKADVSDCTESFSWDKPDVEGLVEFLVHDMEFNEQRVRAAATKLEKAAGKGQQGRIDSFFKISSKRSQSSKDKNNGTSKGNASRKKPRK
;
A
#
# COMPACT_ATOMS: atom_id res chain seq x y z
N MET A 1 -4.43 27.06 -3.34
CA MET A 1 -3.14 26.41 -3.00
C MET A 1 -2.40 25.83 -4.20
N GLY A 2 -3.06 25.51 -5.32
CA GLY A 2 -2.40 24.93 -6.50
C GLY A 2 -2.02 23.45 -6.35
N VAL A 3 -2.56 22.77 -5.33
CA VAL A 3 -2.40 21.34 -5.12
C VAL A 3 -3.47 20.62 -5.97
N PRO A 4 -3.09 19.66 -6.84
CA PRO A 4 -4.07 18.90 -7.58
C PRO A 4 -4.92 18.06 -6.62
N PHE A 5 -6.20 17.95 -6.91
CA PHE A 5 -7.11 17.04 -6.23
C PHE A 5 -7.85 16.22 -7.26
N PHE A 6 -8.37 15.08 -6.81
CA PHE A 6 -9.12 14.16 -7.65
C PHE A 6 -10.39 13.76 -6.90
N THR A 7 -11.48 13.58 -7.64
CA THR A 7 -12.75 13.12 -7.05
C THR A 7 -12.93 11.66 -7.42
N ALA A 8 -12.76 10.77 -6.43
CA ALA A 8 -12.98 9.34 -6.63
C ALA A 8 -14.47 9.07 -6.92
N PRO A 9 -14.80 8.07 -7.77
CA PRO A 9 -16.19 7.67 -8.00
C PRO A 9 -16.88 7.15 -6.73
N CYS A 10 -16.11 6.44 -5.90
CA CYS A 10 -16.57 5.85 -4.65
C CYS A 10 -15.50 6.02 -3.56
N GLU A 11 -14.66 5.00 -3.34
CA GLU A 11 -13.66 4.99 -2.27
C GLU A 11 -12.36 5.67 -2.69
N ALA A 12 -11.93 6.67 -1.92
CA ALA A 12 -10.68 7.38 -2.21
C ALA A 12 -9.45 6.48 -2.08
N GLU A 13 -9.48 5.48 -1.19
CA GLU A 13 -8.38 4.53 -1.00
C GLU A 13 -8.21 3.60 -2.19
N ALA A 14 -9.34 3.14 -2.74
CA ALA A 14 -9.36 2.33 -3.94
C ALA A 14 -8.82 3.11 -5.14
N GLU A 15 -9.23 4.37 -5.30
CA GLU A 15 -8.71 5.25 -6.35
C GLU A 15 -7.20 5.50 -6.18
N CYS A 16 -6.73 5.80 -4.97
CA CYS A 16 -5.30 5.96 -4.70
C CYS A 16 -4.50 4.69 -5.00
N ALA A 17 -5.04 3.52 -4.63
CA ALA A 17 -4.45 2.23 -4.96
C ALA A 17 -4.39 2.01 -6.49
N ALA A 18 -5.46 2.35 -7.21
CA ALA A 18 -5.55 2.23 -8.66
C ALA A 18 -4.53 3.15 -9.37
N LEU A 19 -4.44 4.42 -8.96
CA LEU A 19 -3.45 5.37 -9.47
C LEU A 19 -2.01 4.90 -9.23
N ALA A 20 -1.74 4.32 -8.06
CA ALA A 20 -0.43 3.75 -7.74
C ALA A 20 -0.11 2.50 -8.59
N LYS A 21 -1.08 1.58 -8.78
CA LYS A 21 -0.94 0.43 -9.69
C LYS A 21 -0.70 0.85 -11.14
N ALA A 22 -1.39 1.91 -11.58
CA ALA A 22 -1.24 2.48 -12.92
C ALA A 22 0.10 3.23 -13.10
N GLY A 23 0.88 3.42 -12.04
CA GLY A 23 2.15 4.15 -12.05
C GLY A 23 1.99 5.66 -12.23
N LYS A 24 0.81 6.20 -11.96
CA LYS A 24 0.52 7.64 -12.01
C LYS A 24 1.03 8.37 -10.78
N VAL A 25 1.05 7.66 -9.65
CA VAL A 25 1.68 8.09 -8.40
C VAL A 25 2.59 6.97 -7.89
N TRP A 26 3.50 7.31 -6.98
CA TRP A 26 4.46 6.33 -6.44
C TRP A 26 3.85 5.42 -5.36
N ALA A 27 3.00 5.97 -4.49
CA ALA A 27 2.37 5.25 -3.39
C ALA A 27 1.01 5.89 -3.04
N ALA A 28 0.15 5.14 -2.37
CA ALA A 28 -1.03 5.67 -1.69
C ALA A 28 -0.63 6.08 -0.26
N ALA A 29 -1.17 7.19 0.25
CA ALA A 29 -0.91 7.64 1.61
C ALA A 29 -2.21 7.63 2.42
N SER A 30 -2.35 6.68 3.33
CA SER A 30 -3.51 6.54 4.23
C SER A 30 -3.09 6.01 5.60
N GLN A 31 -3.93 6.21 6.61
CA GLN A 31 -3.83 5.49 7.89
C GLN A 31 -4.64 4.20 7.91
N ASP A 32 -5.48 3.98 6.90
CA ASP A 32 -6.23 2.75 6.76
C ASP A 32 -5.35 1.68 6.10
N MET A 33 -5.54 0.42 6.52
CA MET A 33 -4.88 -0.72 5.91
C MET A 33 -5.69 -1.32 4.76
N ASP A 34 -6.97 -0.97 4.63
CA ASP A 34 -7.84 -1.44 3.54
C ASP A 34 -7.32 -0.99 2.17
N THR A 35 -6.55 0.10 2.12
CA THR A 35 -5.73 0.50 0.96
C THR A 35 -4.86 -0.64 0.39
N LEU A 36 -4.31 -1.53 1.24
CA LEU A 36 -3.56 -2.72 0.80
C LEU A 36 -4.48 -3.82 0.26
N LEU A 37 -5.71 -3.93 0.78
CA LEU A 37 -6.72 -4.87 0.29
C LEU A 37 -7.21 -4.46 -1.11
N PHE A 38 -7.35 -3.15 -1.36
CA PHE A 38 -7.51 -2.58 -2.71
C PHE A 38 -6.28 -2.79 -3.60
N GLY A 39 -5.16 -3.22 -3.04
CA GLY A 39 -3.97 -3.65 -3.76
C GLY A 39 -2.97 -2.53 -4.06
N ALA A 40 -2.94 -1.46 -3.27
CA ALA A 40 -1.89 -0.43 -3.42
C ALA A 40 -0.49 -1.08 -3.35
N PRO A 41 0.38 -0.90 -4.35
CA PRO A 41 1.71 -1.53 -4.36
C PRO A 41 2.58 -1.06 -3.19
N VAL A 42 2.43 0.21 -2.81
CA VAL A 42 3.11 0.86 -1.68
C VAL A 42 2.09 1.70 -0.92
N LEU A 43 2.00 1.50 0.39
CA LEU A 43 1.22 2.31 1.32
C LEU A 43 2.16 3.11 2.23
N LEU A 44 1.94 4.41 2.33
CA LEU A 44 2.60 5.30 3.27
C LEU A 44 1.67 5.64 4.43
N ARG A 45 2.08 5.29 5.66
CA ARG A 45 1.40 5.71 6.88
C ARG A 45 2.16 6.83 7.57
N ASN A 46 1.48 7.50 8.50
CA ASN A 46 1.96 8.68 9.23
C ASN A 46 2.35 9.93 8.39
N LEU A 47 2.12 9.96 7.06
CA LEU A 47 2.49 11.11 6.22
C LEU A 47 1.75 12.40 6.59
N THR A 48 0.45 12.30 6.91
CA THR A 48 -0.41 13.44 7.27
C THR A 48 -0.44 13.72 8.77
N VAL A 49 0.25 12.90 9.57
CA VAL A 49 0.31 13.08 11.02
C VAL A 49 1.15 14.32 11.34
N PRO A 50 0.70 15.19 12.27
CA PRO A 50 1.45 16.39 12.62
C PRO A 50 2.88 16.08 13.04
N ALA A 51 3.85 16.79 12.46
CA ALA A 51 5.28 16.62 12.72
C ALA A 51 5.65 16.73 14.22
N ALA A 52 4.84 17.44 15.03
CA ALA A 52 5.01 17.53 16.47
C ALA A 52 4.95 16.17 17.19
N ARG A 53 4.23 15.19 16.62
CA ARG A 53 4.17 13.81 17.17
C ARG A 53 5.43 12.99 16.90
N LYS A 54 6.31 13.45 15.99
CA LYS A 54 7.60 12.80 15.66
C LYS A 54 7.49 11.32 15.30
N LEU A 55 6.35 10.89 14.74
CA LEU A 55 6.21 9.53 14.22
C LEU A 55 6.92 9.43 12.87
N PRO A 56 7.74 8.39 12.65
CA PRO A 56 8.35 8.17 11.34
C PRO A 56 7.26 7.82 10.32
N ILE A 57 7.50 8.19 9.05
CA ILE A 57 6.69 7.70 7.93
C ILE A 57 6.98 6.21 7.80
N GLU A 58 5.91 5.41 7.81
CA GLU A 58 5.99 3.97 7.60
C GLU A 58 5.69 3.68 6.14
N GLU A 59 6.51 2.84 5.52
CA GLU A 59 6.35 2.40 4.14
C GLU A 59 6.10 0.91 4.12
N ILE A 60 4.98 0.50 3.50
CA ILE A 60 4.55 -0.89 3.45
C ILE A 60 4.44 -1.30 1.99
N HIS A 61 5.26 -2.28 1.58
CA HIS A 61 5.23 -2.85 0.24
C HIS A 61 4.31 -4.08 0.21
N LEU A 62 3.28 -4.03 -0.64
CA LEU A 62 2.32 -5.13 -0.76
C LEU A 62 3.00 -6.44 -1.18
N GLU A 63 3.98 -6.40 -2.08
CA GLU A 63 4.72 -7.59 -2.51
C GLU A 63 5.44 -8.27 -1.34
N GLU A 64 6.03 -7.49 -0.43
CA GLU A 64 6.72 -8.02 0.75
C GLU A 64 5.74 -8.58 1.78
N VAL A 65 4.58 -7.92 1.95
CA VAL A 65 3.49 -8.41 2.82
C VAL A 65 2.97 -9.75 2.30
N LEU A 66 2.61 -9.85 1.03
CA LEU A 66 2.11 -11.07 0.41
C LEU A 66 3.15 -12.20 0.50
N LYS A 67 4.42 -11.91 0.22
CA LYS A 67 5.51 -12.88 0.33
C LYS A 67 5.76 -13.32 1.77
N GLY A 68 5.71 -12.39 2.72
CA GLY A 68 5.92 -12.67 4.15
C GLY A 68 4.81 -13.53 4.74
N LEU A 69 3.57 -13.31 4.31
CA LEU A 69 2.41 -14.11 4.72
C LEU A 69 2.26 -15.40 3.90
N GLY A 70 2.88 -15.48 2.72
CA GLY A 70 2.66 -16.57 1.77
C GLY A 70 1.25 -16.54 1.16
N PHE A 71 0.67 -15.35 1.02
CA PHE A 71 -0.70 -15.14 0.56
C PHE A 71 -0.75 -14.61 -0.88
N THR A 72 -1.84 -14.92 -1.58
CA THR A 72 -2.28 -14.17 -2.76
C THR A 72 -3.03 -12.90 -2.34
N GLN A 73 -3.26 -11.97 -3.28
CA GLN A 73 -4.10 -10.79 -3.00
C GLN A 73 -5.49 -11.19 -2.50
N ASP A 74 -6.08 -12.22 -3.10
CA ASP A 74 -7.39 -12.72 -2.70
C ASP A 74 -7.41 -13.28 -1.28
N GLN A 75 -6.34 -13.96 -0.88
CA GLN A 75 -6.19 -14.47 0.49
C GLN A 75 -5.97 -13.34 1.49
N LEU A 76 -5.28 -12.26 1.09
CA LEU A 76 -5.15 -11.07 1.91
C LEU A 76 -6.50 -10.37 2.10
N ILE A 77 -7.32 -10.26 1.04
CA ILE A 77 -8.69 -9.74 1.11
C ILE A 77 -9.54 -10.61 2.03
N ASP A 78 -9.50 -11.93 1.87
CA ASP A 78 -10.22 -12.88 2.73
C ASP A 78 -9.83 -12.71 4.19
N MET A 79 -8.54 -12.52 4.45
CA MET A 79 -8.01 -12.25 5.78
C MET A 79 -8.57 -10.93 6.36
N GLY A 80 -8.59 -9.86 5.57
CA GLY A 80 -9.20 -8.58 5.97
C GLY A 80 -10.66 -8.73 6.36
N ILE A 81 -11.44 -9.43 5.53
CA ILE A 81 -12.86 -9.71 5.79
C ILE A 81 -13.07 -10.52 7.08
N ILE A 82 -12.23 -11.54 7.33
CA ILE A 82 -12.33 -12.35 8.56
C ILE A 82 -12.06 -11.51 9.81
N LEU A 83 -11.04 -10.64 9.75
CA LEU A 83 -10.66 -9.79 10.88
C LEU A 83 -11.59 -8.60 11.09
N GLY A 84 -12.40 -8.29 10.08
CA GLY A 84 -13.32 -7.16 10.05
C GLY A 84 -12.78 -6.07 9.13
N CYS A 85 -13.56 -5.79 8.09
CA CYS A 85 -13.45 -4.60 7.26
C CYS A 85 -14.71 -3.75 7.44
N ASP A 86 -14.74 -2.57 6.83
CA ASP A 86 -15.87 -1.65 6.96
C ASP A 86 -17.14 -2.10 6.20
N TYR A 87 -17.02 -3.12 5.32
CA TYR A 87 -18.11 -3.54 4.41
C TYR A 87 -18.97 -4.69 4.95
N CYS A 88 -18.50 -5.45 5.94
CA CYS A 88 -19.25 -6.54 6.54
C CYS A 88 -18.74 -6.89 7.95
N ASP A 89 -19.60 -7.54 8.74
CA ASP A 89 -19.23 -8.03 10.07
C ASP A 89 -18.04 -9.01 10.04
N SER A 90 -17.35 -9.16 11.16
CA SER A 90 -16.27 -10.14 11.32
C SER A 90 -16.74 -11.48 11.89
N ILE A 91 -15.92 -12.52 11.76
CA ILE A 91 -16.23 -13.83 12.35
C ILE A 91 -15.94 -13.79 13.85
N ARG A 92 -16.98 -13.97 14.67
CA ARG A 92 -16.84 -13.94 16.13
C ARG A 92 -15.90 -15.04 16.62
N GLY A 93 -14.90 -14.65 17.41
CA GLY A 93 -13.94 -15.57 18.02
C GLY A 93 -12.75 -15.93 17.11
N VAL A 94 -12.65 -15.32 15.93
CA VAL A 94 -11.46 -15.38 15.09
C VAL A 94 -10.70 -14.06 15.20
N GLY A 95 -9.47 -14.13 15.69
CA GLY A 95 -8.54 -12.99 15.73
C GLY A 95 -7.39 -13.14 14.71
N PRO A 96 -6.42 -12.20 14.71
CA PRO A 96 -5.34 -12.14 13.72
C PRO A 96 -4.57 -13.44 13.52
N LYS A 97 -4.12 -14.07 14.61
CA LYS A 97 -3.36 -15.32 14.54
C LYS A 97 -4.19 -16.48 13.99
N SER A 98 -5.39 -16.66 14.52
CA SER A 98 -6.28 -17.74 14.08
C SER A 98 -6.78 -17.53 12.65
N GLY A 99 -7.04 -16.28 12.24
CA GLY A 99 -7.43 -15.96 10.86
C GLY A 99 -6.32 -16.27 9.88
N TYR A 100 -5.06 -15.94 10.24
CA TYR A 100 -3.90 -16.27 9.42
C TYR A 100 -3.76 -17.79 9.23
N GLU A 101 -3.79 -18.56 10.32
CA GLU A 101 -3.71 -20.02 10.29
C GLU A 101 -4.85 -20.64 9.47
N LEU A 102 -6.05 -20.05 9.57
CA LEU A 102 -7.25 -20.48 8.86
C LEU A 102 -7.10 -20.30 7.34
N ILE A 103 -6.71 -19.11 6.88
CA ILE A 103 -6.49 -18.87 5.45
C ILE A 103 -5.29 -19.66 4.92
N GLN A 104 -4.21 -19.77 5.68
CA GLN A 104 -3.04 -20.54 5.29
C GLN A 104 -3.35 -22.04 5.10
N THR A 105 -4.22 -22.60 5.95
CA THR A 105 -4.56 -24.03 5.90
C THR A 105 -5.65 -24.34 4.88
N HIS A 106 -6.66 -23.48 4.77
CA HIS A 106 -7.87 -23.76 3.98
C HIS A 106 -7.91 -23.03 2.64
N GLY A 107 -7.09 -22.00 2.46
CA GLY A 107 -6.88 -21.31 1.20
C GLY A 107 -7.91 -20.25 0.83
N SER A 108 -9.16 -20.35 1.32
CA SER A 108 -10.27 -19.45 0.99
C SER A 108 -11.29 -19.33 2.13
N LEU A 109 -12.07 -18.26 2.17
CA LEU A 109 -13.20 -18.12 3.10
C LEU A 109 -14.22 -19.26 2.97
N GLU A 110 -14.56 -19.69 1.75
CA GLU A 110 -15.59 -20.69 1.47
C GLU A 110 -15.27 -22.07 2.08
N THR A 111 -13.99 -22.40 2.17
CA THR A 111 -13.51 -23.61 2.83
C THR A 111 -13.37 -23.40 4.33
N ALA A 112 -12.96 -22.22 4.76
CA ALA A 112 -12.79 -21.85 6.16
C ALA A 112 -14.11 -21.83 6.95
N ILE A 113 -15.19 -21.29 6.38
CA ILE A 113 -16.51 -21.18 7.04
C ILE A 113 -17.18 -22.55 7.26
N LYS A 114 -16.78 -23.59 6.51
CA LYS A 114 -17.32 -24.96 6.66
C LYS A 114 -16.81 -25.67 7.91
N ILE A 115 -15.80 -25.12 8.58
CA ILE A 115 -15.24 -25.69 9.80
C ILE A 115 -16.21 -25.43 10.95
N GLU A 116 -16.64 -26.48 11.64
CA GLU A 116 -17.68 -26.39 12.68
C GLU A 116 -17.39 -25.34 13.77
N LYS A 117 -16.12 -25.17 14.15
CA LYS A 117 -15.69 -24.18 15.13
C LYS A 117 -15.85 -22.74 14.62
N VAL A 118 -15.62 -22.52 13.33
CA VAL A 118 -15.71 -21.20 12.66
C VAL A 118 -17.17 -20.89 12.31
N ALA A 119 -17.91 -21.88 11.81
CA ALA A 119 -19.32 -21.76 11.43
C ALA A 119 -20.20 -21.18 12.54
N LYS A 120 -19.90 -21.50 13.81
CA LYS A 120 -20.61 -20.97 14.99
C LYS A 120 -20.43 -19.46 15.21
N GLY A 121 -19.38 -18.88 14.64
CA GLY A 121 -19.06 -17.45 14.74
C GLY A 121 -19.40 -16.65 13.49
N VAL A 122 -19.87 -17.29 12.42
CA VAL A 122 -20.24 -16.62 11.16
C VAL A 122 -21.55 -15.84 11.38
N PRO A 123 -21.61 -14.55 11.02
CA PRO A 123 -22.84 -13.76 11.08
C PRO A 123 -23.96 -14.35 10.22
N GLU A 124 -25.22 -14.11 10.59
CA GLU A 124 -26.37 -14.50 9.78
C GLU A 124 -26.42 -13.65 8.49
N ASN A 125 -26.67 -14.27 7.33
CA ASN A 125 -26.68 -13.60 6.02
C ASN A 125 -25.40 -12.79 5.73
N TRP A 126 -24.24 -13.29 6.14
CA TRP A 126 -22.97 -12.59 6.01
C TRP A 126 -22.57 -12.32 4.54
N PRO A 127 -22.52 -11.05 4.09
CA PRO A 127 -22.31 -10.71 2.68
C PRO A 127 -20.82 -10.65 2.30
N PHE A 128 -20.02 -11.62 2.75
CA PHE A 128 -18.56 -11.60 2.54
C PHE A 128 -18.17 -11.62 1.06
N ASP A 129 -18.97 -12.27 0.20
CA ASP A 129 -18.74 -12.31 -1.24
C ASP A 129 -18.84 -10.92 -1.89
N LEU A 130 -19.80 -10.10 -1.44
CA LEU A 130 -19.98 -8.73 -1.93
C LEU A 130 -18.82 -7.85 -1.47
N ALA A 131 -18.40 -7.96 -0.20
CA ALA A 131 -17.24 -7.24 0.33
C ALA A 131 -15.96 -7.61 -0.44
N ARG A 132 -15.76 -8.91 -0.73
CA ARG A 132 -14.63 -9.38 -1.54
C ARG A 132 -14.67 -8.82 -2.96
N GLU A 133 -15.83 -8.81 -3.59
CA GLU A 133 -15.98 -8.23 -4.93
C GLU A 133 -15.66 -6.74 -4.93
N LEU A 134 -16.08 -5.99 -3.90
CA LEU A 134 -15.77 -4.57 -3.73
C LEU A 134 -14.25 -4.33 -3.68
N PHE A 135 -13.49 -5.11 -2.93
CA PHE A 135 -12.02 -4.99 -2.93
C PHE A 135 -11.36 -5.42 -4.25
N ARG A 136 -11.89 -6.47 -4.90
CA ARG A 136 -11.32 -6.99 -6.16
C ARG A 136 -11.58 -6.07 -7.34
N LYS A 137 -12.76 -5.48 -7.41
CA LYS A 137 -13.27 -4.66 -8.52
C LYS A 137 -13.92 -3.40 -7.98
N ALA A 138 -13.11 -2.63 -7.24
CA ALA A 138 -13.56 -1.33 -6.76
C ALA A 138 -13.92 -0.42 -7.94
N ASP A 139 -14.94 0.42 -7.74
CA ASP A 139 -15.32 1.44 -8.71
C ASP A 139 -14.31 2.58 -8.66
N VAL A 140 -13.43 2.60 -9.65
CA VAL A 140 -12.30 3.53 -9.79
C VAL A 140 -12.28 4.10 -11.20
N SER A 141 -11.68 5.27 -11.36
CA SER A 141 -11.54 5.90 -12.66
C SER A 141 -10.58 5.13 -13.58
N ASP A 142 -10.59 5.46 -14.87
CA ASP A 142 -9.63 4.94 -15.85
C ASP A 142 -8.17 5.41 -15.60
N CYS A 143 -7.92 6.20 -14.55
CA CYS A 143 -6.60 6.71 -14.18
C CYS A 143 -5.90 7.48 -15.32
N THR A 144 -6.67 8.06 -16.25
CA THR A 144 -6.13 8.75 -17.44
C THR A 144 -5.70 10.18 -17.14
N GLU A 145 -6.21 10.77 -16.07
CA GLU A 145 -5.93 12.16 -15.72
C GLU A 145 -4.45 12.40 -15.39
N SER A 146 -4.01 13.64 -15.63
CA SER A 146 -2.66 14.11 -15.34
C SER A 146 -2.70 15.11 -14.20
N PHE A 147 -1.77 14.98 -13.26
CA PHE A 147 -1.65 15.89 -12.13
C PHE A 147 -0.72 17.06 -12.47
N SER A 148 -1.24 18.29 -12.44
CA SER A 148 -0.44 19.51 -12.53
C SER A 148 -0.45 20.26 -11.20
N TRP A 149 0.73 20.70 -10.77
CA TRP A 149 0.87 21.58 -9.63
C TRP A 149 0.88 23.02 -10.13
N ASP A 150 -0.16 23.77 -9.76
CA ASP A 150 -0.32 25.15 -10.17
C ASP A 150 0.30 26.11 -9.15
N LYS A 151 0.52 27.35 -9.57
CA LYS A 151 1.01 28.38 -8.65
C LYS A 151 -0.04 28.66 -7.57
N PRO A 152 0.36 28.77 -6.29
CA PRO A 152 -0.56 29.18 -5.25
C PRO A 152 -1.10 30.60 -5.49
N ASP A 153 -2.42 30.77 -5.44
CA ASP A 153 -3.03 32.09 -5.35
C ASP A 153 -2.97 32.61 -3.92
N VAL A 154 -2.05 33.55 -3.65
CA VAL A 154 -1.80 34.08 -2.30
C VAL A 154 -2.93 34.99 -1.84
N GLU A 155 -3.45 35.85 -2.71
CA GLU A 155 -4.49 36.81 -2.32
C GLU A 155 -5.82 36.09 -2.12
N GLY A 156 -6.18 35.13 -2.98
CA GLY A 156 -7.37 34.29 -2.75
C GLY A 156 -7.28 33.44 -1.48
N LEU A 157 -6.07 32.99 -1.09
CA LEU A 157 -5.86 32.31 0.19
C LEU A 157 -6.05 33.24 1.39
N VAL A 158 -5.64 34.51 1.28
CA VAL A 158 -5.84 35.50 2.34
C VAL A 158 -7.32 35.84 2.45
N GLU A 159 -8.00 36.09 1.34
CA GLU A 159 -9.45 36.33 1.30
C GLU A 159 -10.21 35.21 2.04
N PHE A 160 -10.05 33.97 1.60
CA PHE A 160 -10.77 32.84 2.20
C PHE A 160 -10.34 32.55 3.64
N LEU A 161 -9.04 32.42 3.93
CA LEU A 161 -8.61 31.98 5.26
C LEU A 161 -8.68 33.08 6.31
N VAL A 162 -8.43 34.34 5.95
CA VAL A 162 -8.37 35.45 6.92
C VAL A 162 -9.74 36.11 7.04
N HIS A 163 -10.41 36.42 5.93
CA HIS A 163 -11.67 37.16 5.98
C HIS A 163 -12.87 36.25 6.28
N ASP A 164 -12.95 35.06 5.67
CA ASP A 164 -14.09 34.16 5.90
C ASP A 164 -13.88 33.23 7.10
N MET A 165 -12.64 32.73 7.29
CA MET A 165 -12.34 31.72 8.31
C MET A 165 -11.62 32.29 9.55
N GLU A 166 -11.38 33.61 9.60
CA GLU A 166 -10.78 34.34 10.73
C GLU A 166 -9.39 33.84 11.18
N PHE A 167 -8.59 33.28 10.27
CA PHE A 167 -7.21 32.91 10.56
C PHE A 167 -6.30 34.14 10.68
N ASN A 168 -5.20 33.97 11.42
CA ASN A 168 -4.19 35.03 11.54
C ASN A 168 -3.50 35.32 10.19
N GLU A 169 -3.66 36.55 9.68
CA GLU A 169 -3.13 36.97 8.38
C GLU A 169 -1.61 36.77 8.24
N GLN A 170 -0.84 37.17 9.24
CA GLN A 170 0.62 37.05 9.21
C GLN A 170 1.05 35.60 9.04
N ARG A 171 0.36 34.66 9.71
CA ARG A 171 0.62 33.22 9.57
C ARG A 171 0.23 32.70 8.19
N VAL A 172 -0.90 33.12 7.63
CA VAL A 172 -1.36 32.69 6.29
C VAL A 172 -0.38 33.18 5.22
N ARG A 173 -0.02 34.47 5.23
CA ARG A 173 0.94 35.03 4.27
C ARG A 173 2.32 34.38 4.37
N ALA A 174 2.81 34.11 5.59
CA ALA A 174 4.06 33.40 5.79
C ALA A 174 4.03 31.96 5.24
N ALA A 175 2.92 31.24 5.43
CA ALA A 175 2.74 29.89 4.89
C ALA A 175 2.64 29.89 3.36
N ALA A 176 1.90 30.85 2.77
CA ALA A 176 1.77 30.99 1.33
C ALA A 176 3.13 31.28 0.66
N THR A 177 3.95 32.16 1.25
CA THR A 177 5.32 32.43 0.79
C THR A 177 6.19 31.16 0.81
N LYS A 178 6.02 30.31 1.84
CA LYS A 178 6.74 29.03 1.93
C LYS A 178 6.29 28.06 0.84
N LEU A 179 4.99 28.03 0.53
CA LEU A 179 4.41 27.19 -0.52
C LEU A 179 4.91 27.60 -1.90
N GLU A 180 4.93 28.89 -2.24
CA GLU A 180 5.48 29.39 -3.51
C GLU A 180 6.96 29.02 -3.69
N LYS A 181 7.78 29.19 -2.63
CA LYS A 181 9.19 28.80 -2.65
C LYS A 181 9.39 27.29 -2.85
N ALA A 182 8.47 26.47 -2.35
CA ALA A 182 8.51 25.03 -2.56
C ALA A 182 8.11 24.66 -3.99
N ALA A 183 7.07 25.29 -4.54
CA ALA A 183 6.61 25.08 -5.92
C ALA A 183 7.67 25.48 -6.97
N GLY A 184 8.47 26.52 -6.70
CA GLY A 184 9.54 26.98 -7.60
C GLY A 184 10.80 26.11 -7.62
N LYS A 185 10.99 25.21 -6.65
CA LYS A 185 12.11 24.25 -6.65
C LYS A 185 11.69 23.04 -7.46
N GLY A 186 12.05 23.01 -8.74
CA GLY A 186 11.86 21.83 -9.59
C GLY A 186 12.34 20.58 -8.88
N GLN A 187 11.45 19.58 -8.76
CA GLN A 187 11.74 18.34 -8.07
C GLN A 187 12.76 17.56 -8.90
N GLN A 188 13.97 17.39 -8.37
CA GLN A 188 14.97 16.51 -9.00
C GLN A 188 14.37 15.10 -9.04
N GLY A 189 14.13 14.58 -10.24
CA GLY A 189 13.54 13.26 -10.43
C GLY A 189 14.38 12.18 -9.76
N ARG A 190 13.74 11.23 -9.09
CA ARG A 190 14.42 10.05 -8.55
C ARG A 190 14.79 9.12 -9.70
N ILE A 191 15.96 8.48 -9.60
CA ILE A 191 16.36 7.46 -10.57
C ILE A 191 15.38 6.27 -10.59
N ASP A 192 14.70 6.01 -9.48
CA ASP A 192 13.65 4.99 -9.37
C ASP A 192 12.49 5.24 -10.36
N SER A 193 12.18 6.51 -10.65
CA SER A 193 11.16 6.87 -11.64
C SER A 193 11.57 6.52 -13.08
N PHE A 194 12.86 6.28 -13.34
CA PHE A 194 13.36 5.83 -14.64
C PHE A 194 13.30 4.30 -14.81
N PHE A 195 13.35 3.54 -13.72
CA PHE A 195 13.42 2.08 -13.77
C PHE A 195 12.08 1.46 -13.36
N LYS A 196 11.39 0.84 -14.31
CA LYS A 196 10.24 -0.02 -13.98
C LYS A 196 10.77 -1.27 -13.26
N ILE A 197 10.40 -1.45 -11.99
CA ILE A 197 10.80 -2.62 -11.20
C ILE A 197 10.26 -3.86 -11.92
N SER A 198 11.17 -4.59 -12.56
CA SER A 198 10.88 -5.87 -13.19
C SER A 198 10.93 -6.95 -12.10
N SER A 199 9.80 -7.25 -11.48
CA SER A 199 9.67 -8.44 -10.63
C SER A 199 9.63 -9.70 -11.52
N LYS A 200 10.82 -10.15 -11.96
CA LYS A 200 11.03 -11.52 -12.43
C LYS A 200 12.52 -11.88 -12.40
N ARG A 201 12.91 -12.57 -11.32
CA ARG A 201 13.91 -13.63 -11.41
C ARG A 201 13.55 -14.79 -10.49
N SER A 202 12.53 -15.54 -10.89
CA SER A 202 12.42 -16.94 -10.48
C SER A 202 13.40 -17.76 -11.33
N GLN A 203 14.51 -18.20 -10.74
CA GLN A 203 15.21 -19.39 -11.22
C GLN A 203 15.75 -20.19 -10.04
N SER A 204 14.87 -21.09 -9.59
CA SER A 204 15.10 -22.45 -9.14
C SER A 204 16.52 -22.90 -8.80
N SER A 205 16.64 -23.45 -7.59
CA SER A 205 17.62 -24.47 -7.21
C SER A 205 17.38 -25.80 -7.96
N LYS A 206 18.46 -26.36 -8.52
CA LYS A 206 18.76 -27.77 -8.89
C LYS A 206 20.02 -27.74 -9.77
N ASP A 207 21.00 -28.62 -9.73
CA ASP A 207 21.41 -29.73 -8.88
C ASP A 207 22.83 -30.11 -9.37
N LYS A 208 23.59 -30.79 -8.52
CA LYS A 208 24.83 -31.58 -8.72
C LYS A 208 25.56 -31.65 -10.09
N ASN A 209 26.87 -31.35 -10.01
CA ASN A 209 28.00 -32.28 -10.24
C ASN A 209 28.23 -32.91 -11.64
N ASN A 210 29.23 -32.37 -12.36
CA ASN A 210 30.28 -33.06 -13.14
C ASN A 210 31.05 -31.95 -13.89
N GLY A 211 32.37 -31.85 -13.95
CA GLY A 211 33.45 -32.80 -13.78
C GLY A 211 34.65 -32.22 -14.57
N THR A 212 35.87 -32.45 -14.08
CA THR A 212 37.18 -32.33 -14.79
C THR A 212 37.60 -30.91 -15.25
N SER A 213 38.86 -30.45 -15.13
CA SER A 213 40.13 -31.14 -14.92
C SER A 213 41.29 -30.14 -14.70
N LYS A 214 42.30 -30.63 -13.98
CA LYS A 214 43.76 -30.40 -14.12
C LYS A 214 44.39 -29.05 -13.75
N GLY A 215 45.36 -29.13 -12.85
CA GLY A 215 46.45 -28.15 -12.70
C GLY A 215 47.32 -28.35 -11.46
N ASN A 216 48.32 -29.22 -11.55
CA ASN A 216 49.36 -29.54 -10.57
C ASN A 216 50.09 -28.32 -9.96
N ALA A 217 50.49 -28.40 -8.67
CA ALA A 217 51.88 -28.13 -8.21
C ALA A 217 52.07 -28.34 -6.69
N SER A 218 52.64 -29.51 -6.35
CA SER A 218 53.77 -29.72 -5.41
C SER A 218 54.01 -28.78 -4.20
N ARG A 219 54.10 -29.38 -2.99
CA ARG A 219 55.38 -29.39 -2.23
C ARG A 219 55.40 -30.42 -1.08
N LYS A 220 56.39 -31.31 -1.16
CA LYS A 220 56.89 -32.20 -0.12
C LYS A 220 57.37 -31.44 1.11
N LYS A 221 57.21 -32.03 2.31
CA LYS A 221 58.26 -32.11 3.34
C LYS A 221 58.12 -33.41 4.14
N PRO A 222 59.19 -34.21 4.30
CA PRO A 222 59.24 -35.28 5.29
C PRO A 222 60.21 -34.94 6.45
N ARG A 223 60.10 -35.76 7.51
CA ARG A 223 60.96 -35.92 8.70
C ARG A 223 60.78 -34.81 9.74
N LYS A 224 60.67 -35.12 11.03
CA LYS A 224 61.11 -36.27 11.83
C LYS A 224 60.23 -36.37 13.07
#